data_AF-A0A839FBF6-F1
#
_entry.id   AF-A0A839FBF6-F1
#
_cell.length_a   1.000
_cell.length_b   1.000
_cell.length_c   1.000
_cell.angle_alpha   90.00
_cell.angle_beta   90.00
_cell.angle_gamma   90.00
#
_symmetry.space_group_name_H-M   'P 1'
#
loop_
_entity.id
_entity.type
_entity.pdbx_description
1 polymer ?
#
loop_
_entity_poly.entity_id
_entity_poly.type
_entity_poly.pdbx_seq_one_letter_code
_entity_poly.pdbx_strand_id
1 'polypeptide(L)'
;MEVSSGFQKTFTVSGKTALSLGTQRRSRIGPDTTGVGEITIGLAPAGGAVGVAKLHVFERTAVAVGFTATALKGADVIETVHVCGRLDMDAWVGLSAETTSVRVFAFVPVKGDCS
;
A
#
# COMPACT_ATOMS: atom_id res chain seq x y z
N MET A 1 -1.46 -3.78 9.36
CA MET A 1 -0.26 -2.90 9.34
C MET A 1 -0.71 -1.48 9.10
N GLU A 2 -0.09 -0.46 9.71
CA GLU A 2 -0.39 0.95 9.42
C GLU A 2 0.79 1.65 8.72
N VAL A 3 0.46 2.57 7.79
CA VAL A 3 1.40 3.46 7.08
C VAL A 3 0.92 4.90 7.20
N SER A 4 1.74 5.78 7.76
CA SER A 4 1.41 7.21 7.90
C SER A 4 1.73 8.02 6.65
N SER A 5 1.06 9.15 6.50
CA SER A 5 1.26 10.07 5.37
C SER A 5 2.69 10.61 5.31
N GLY A 6 3.30 10.56 4.12
CA GLY A 6 4.69 10.92 3.87
C GLY A 6 5.70 9.80 4.15
N PHE A 7 5.24 8.58 4.39
CA PHE A 7 6.08 7.44 4.71
C PHE A 7 5.75 6.22 3.82
N GLN A 8 6.69 5.27 3.82
CA GLN A 8 6.48 3.94 3.23
C GLN A 8 6.89 2.83 4.18
N LYS A 9 6.42 1.62 3.89
CA LYS A 9 6.72 0.43 4.67
C LYS A 9 6.84 -0.77 3.75
N THR A 10 7.95 -1.49 3.86
CA THR A 10 8.25 -2.70 3.09
C THR A 10 8.08 -3.92 3.97
N PHE A 11 7.55 -5.01 3.41
CA PHE A 11 7.35 -6.27 4.12
C PHE A 11 7.50 -7.47 3.18
N THR A 12 7.94 -8.59 3.73
CA THR A 12 8.03 -9.86 3.01
C THR A 12 6.67 -10.56 3.05
N VAL A 13 6.25 -11.12 1.91
CA VAL A 13 5.04 -11.93 1.80
C VAL A 13 5.42 -13.37 1.51
N SER A 14 4.85 -14.31 2.27
CA SER A 14 4.96 -15.74 2.01
C SER A 14 3.59 -16.38 2.14
N GLY A 15 3.23 -17.25 1.18
CA GLY A 15 2.07 -18.12 1.32
C GLY A 15 0.80 -17.39 1.77
N LYS A 16 0.41 -16.32 1.04
CA LYS A 16 -0.75 -15.43 1.35
C LYS A 16 -0.59 -14.50 2.54
N THR A 17 0.48 -14.55 3.32
CA THR A 17 0.58 -13.81 4.59
C THR A 17 1.80 -12.90 4.60
N ALA A 18 1.65 -11.68 5.14
CA ALA A 18 2.79 -10.83 5.46
C ALA A 18 3.55 -11.44 6.66
N LEU A 19 4.80 -11.85 6.44
CA LEU A 19 5.60 -12.54 7.46
C LEU A 19 6.40 -11.58 8.34
N SER A 20 6.84 -10.45 7.79
CA SER A 20 7.68 -9.48 8.49
C SER A 20 7.14 -8.07 8.29
N LEU A 21 6.63 -7.45 9.35
CA LEU A 21 6.23 -6.05 9.31
C LEU A 21 7.49 -5.19 9.40
N GLY A 22 8.12 -4.88 8.26
CA GLY A 22 9.30 -4.01 8.25
C GLY A 22 9.00 -2.64 8.85
N THR A 23 10.00 -1.91 9.35
CA THR A 23 9.77 -0.59 9.97
C THR A 23 9.28 0.43 8.94
N GLN A 24 8.35 1.30 9.33
CA GLN A 24 7.99 2.46 8.50
C GLN A 24 9.21 3.38 8.35
N ARG A 25 9.43 3.91 7.14
CA ARG A 25 10.57 4.78 6.82
C ARG A 25 10.10 6.04 6.11
N ARG A 26 10.73 7.16 6.42
CA ARG A 26 10.58 8.40 5.67
C ARG A 26 11.54 8.36 4.49
N SER A 27 11.02 8.17 3.29
CA SER A 27 11.80 8.13 2.05
C SER A 27 10.98 8.67 0.89
N ARG A 28 11.63 8.91 -0.26
CA ARG A 28 10.90 9.16 -1.51
C ARG A 28 10.02 7.95 -1.79
N ILE A 29 8.72 8.19 -2.01
CA ILE A 29 7.78 7.14 -2.40
C ILE A 29 8.23 6.59 -3.76
N GLY A 30 8.60 5.31 -3.79
CA GLY A 30 9.19 4.68 -4.96
C GLY A 30 9.57 3.22 -4.73
N PRO A 31 9.90 2.47 -5.80
CA PRO A 31 10.17 1.03 -5.73
C PRO A 31 11.55 0.69 -5.18
N ASP A 32 12.46 1.67 -5.00
CA ASP A 32 13.90 1.49 -4.78
C ASP A 32 14.27 0.54 -3.62
N THR A 33 13.38 0.36 -2.65
CA THR A 33 13.62 -0.52 -1.48
C THR A 33 12.89 -1.86 -1.55
N THR A 34 12.20 -2.18 -2.66
CA THR A 34 11.38 -3.39 -2.78
C THR A 34 12.19 -4.53 -3.40
N GLY A 35 12.48 -5.56 -2.61
CA GLY A 35 13.15 -6.79 -3.02
C GLY A 35 12.19 -7.85 -3.56
N VAL A 36 12.75 -8.96 -4.04
CA VAL A 36 11.97 -10.13 -4.48
C VAL A 36 11.22 -10.73 -3.30
N GLY A 37 9.94 -11.06 -3.47
CA GLY A 37 9.07 -11.57 -2.41
C GLY A 37 8.54 -10.50 -1.47
N GLU A 38 8.75 -9.21 -1.79
CA GLU A 38 8.33 -8.09 -0.94
C GLU A 38 7.27 -7.21 -1.59
N ILE A 39 6.57 -6.48 -0.73
CA ILE A 39 5.66 -5.39 -1.09
C ILE A 39 6.08 -4.16 -0.29
N THR A 40 6.16 -3.02 -0.96
CA THR A 40 6.31 -1.69 -0.35
C THR A 40 5.04 -0.90 -0.55
N ILE A 41 4.48 -0.39 0.54
CA ILE A 41 3.30 0.48 0.52
C ILE A 41 3.72 1.87 0.99
N GLY A 42 3.44 2.89 0.19
CA GLY A 42 3.71 4.28 0.49
C GLY A 42 2.45 5.12 0.51
N LEU A 43 2.27 5.97 1.52
CA LEU A 43 1.17 6.93 1.54
C LEU A 43 1.71 8.32 1.24
N ALA A 44 1.42 8.84 0.05
CA ALA A 44 1.68 10.22 -0.29
C ALA A 44 0.50 11.10 0.16
N PRO A 45 0.74 12.21 0.89
CA PRO A 45 -0.31 13.20 1.18
C PRO A 45 -0.86 13.77 -0.12
N ALA A 46 -2.05 14.37 -0.02
CA ALA A 46 -2.62 15.11 -1.15
C ALA A 46 -1.63 16.15 -1.70
N GLY A 47 -1.44 16.16 -3.01
CA GLY A 47 -0.55 17.09 -3.71
C GLY A 47 -1.08 17.47 -5.09
N GLY A 48 -0.96 18.74 -5.45
CA GLY A 48 -1.41 19.28 -6.75
C GLY A 48 -2.94 19.38 -6.91
N ALA A 49 -3.38 19.74 -8.12
CA ALA A 49 -4.75 20.16 -8.44
C ALA A 49 -5.87 19.11 -8.22
N VAL A 50 -5.52 17.84 -7.95
CA VAL A 50 -6.50 16.74 -7.81
C VAL A 50 -6.93 16.52 -6.36
N GLY A 51 -6.16 17.04 -5.38
CA GLY A 51 -6.59 17.05 -3.97
C GLY A 51 -6.82 15.67 -3.33
N VAL A 52 -6.26 14.59 -3.86
CA VAL A 52 -6.42 13.22 -3.31
C VAL A 52 -5.12 12.72 -2.68
N ALA A 53 -5.22 12.03 -1.55
CA ALA A 53 -4.10 11.25 -1.03
C ALA A 53 -3.87 10.03 -1.94
N LYS A 54 -2.63 9.54 -2.04
CA LYS A 54 -2.31 8.39 -2.89
C LYS A 54 -1.64 7.29 -2.10
N LEU A 55 -2.23 6.10 -2.16
CA LEU A 55 -1.63 4.88 -1.64
C LEU A 55 -0.89 4.19 -2.77
N HIS A 56 0.44 4.31 -2.80
CA HIS A 56 1.32 3.64 -3.73
C HIS A 56 1.63 2.22 -3.28
N VAL A 57 1.66 1.29 -4.23
CA VAL A 57 1.97 -0.12 -4.03
C VAL A 57 3.03 -0.53 -5.04
N PHE A 58 4.16 -0.98 -4.52
CA PHE A 58 5.23 -1.58 -5.29
C PHE A 58 5.34 -3.03 -4.85
N GLU A 59 5.07 -3.98 -5.75
CA GLU A 59 5.05 -5.39 -5.44
C GLU A 59 6.05 -6.14 -6.33
N ARG A 60 6.84 -7.04 -5.73
CA ARG A 60 7.78 -7.91 -6.44
C ARG A 60 7.68 -9.36 -5.96
N THR A 61 6.45 -9.82 -5.76
CA THR A 61 6.15 -11.21 -5.36
C THR A 61 6.05 -12.12 -6.60
N ALA A 62 5.90 -13.42 -6.41
CA ALA A 62 5.73 -14.36 -7.54
C ALA A 62 4.28 -14.44 -8.05
N VAL A 63 3.31 -13.99 -7.26
CA VAL A 63 1.88 -13.96 -7.57
C VAL A 63 1.31 -12.65 -7.04
N ALA A 64 0.49 -11.96 -7.83
CA ALA A 64 -0.12 -10.70 -7.41
C ALA A 64 -0.87 -10.85 -6.07
N VAL A 65 -0.69 -9.90 -5.16
CA VAL A 65 -1.29 -9.93 -3.81
C VAL A 65 -2.27 -8.77 -3.64
N GLY A 66 -3.55 -9.11 -3.52
CA GLY A 66 -4.58 -8.17 -3.10
C GLY A 66 -4.59 -8.00 -1.58
N PHE A 67 -5.06 -6.85 -1.11
CA PHE A 67 -5.27 -6.57 0.31
C PHE A 67 -6.34 -5.49 0.50
N THR A 68 -6.84 -5.37 1.72
CA THR A 68 -7.75 -4.29 2.09
C THR A 68 -6.96 -3.13 2.68
N ALA A 69 -7.26 -1.91 2.24
CA ALA A 69 -6.72 -0.67 2.78
C ALA A 69 -7.85 0.18 3.38
N THR A 70 -7.74 0.50 4.66
CA THR A 70 -8.66 1.38 5.39
C THR A 70 -7.96 2.70 5.66
N ALA A 71 -8.49 3.79 5.09
CA ALA A 71 -7.96 5.13 5.27
C ALA A 71 -8.49 5.78 6.54
N LEU A 72 -7.61 6.48 7.25
CA LEU A 72 -7.87 7.04 8.58
C LEU A 72 -7.56 8.54 8.65
N LYS A 73 -8.42 9.30 9.36
CA LYS A 73 -8.15 10.67 9.83
C LYS A 73 -7.98 10.60 11.35
N GLY A 74 -6.74 10.57 11.82
CA GLY A 74 -6.47 10.25 13.21
C GLY A 74 -6.97 8.83 13.55
N ALA A 75 -7.94 8.73 14.46
CA ALA A 75 -8.52 7.45 14.86
C ALA A 75 -9.73 7.03 14.00
N ASP A 76 -10.30 7.96 13.23
CA ASP A 76 -11.56 7.74 12.53
C ASP A 76 -11.35 7.07 11.17
N VAL A 77 -12.19 6.08 10.85
CA VAL A 77 -12.24 5.46 9.53
C VAL A 77 -13.02 6.36 8.58
N ILE A 78 -12.39 6.69 7.44
CA ILE A 78 -13.03 7.55 6.43
C ILE A 78 -13.51 6.72 5.24
N GLU A 79 -12.70 5.76 4.80
CA GLU A 79 -13.00 4.91 3.65
C GLU A 79 -12.25 3.58 3.75
N THR A 80 -12.73 2.57 3.03
CA THR A 80 -12.06 1.28 2.89
C THR A 80 -12.14 0.84 1.45
N VAL A 81 -11.00 0.44 0.90
CA VAL A 81 -10.85 0.03 -0.50
C VAL A 81 -10.15 -1.33 -0.57
N HIS A 82 -10.53 -2.12 -1.57
CA HIS A 82 -9.78 -3.31 -1.94
C HIS A 82 -8.72 -2.93 -2.95
N VAL A 83 -7.47 -3.20 -2.60
CA VAL A 83 -6.31 -2.93 -3.43
C VAL A 83 -5.89 -4.24 -4.06
N CYS A 84 -5.77 -4.24 -5.37
CA CYS A 84 -5.15 -5.34 -6.08
C CYS A 84 -3.69 -5.03 -6.34
N GLY A 85 -2.79 -5.91 -5.87
CA GLY A 85 -1.39 -5.86 -6.24
C GLY A 85 -1.13 -6.28 -7.69
N ARG A 86 -0.06 -5.78 -8.28
CA ARG A 86 0.42 -6.07 -9.65
C ARG A 86 1.93 -6.31 -9.57
N LEU A 87 2.41 -7.39 -10.16
CA LEU A 87 3.79 -7.88 -10.00
C LEU A 87 4.86 -7.05 -10.71
N ASP A 88 4.46 -6.15 -11.59
CA ASP A 88 5.31 -5.58 -12.61
C ASP A 88 5.25 -4.05 -12.70
N MET A 89 4.40 -3.37 -11.93
CA MET A 89 4.21 -1.92 -12.04
C MET A 89 3.97 -1.22 -10.69
N ASP A 90 4.36 0.07 -10.62
CA ASP A 90 3.86 1.02 -9.62
C ASP A 90 2.35 1.21 -9.84
N ALA A 91 1.57 0.83 -8.86
CA ALA A 91 0.12 1.06 -8.82
C ALA A 91 -0.21 2.02 -7.68
N TRP A 92 -1.24 2.85 -7.89
CA TRP A 92 -1.75 3.70 -6.82
C TRP A 92 -3.27 3.70 -6.79
N VAL A 93 -3.81 3.87 -5.58
CA VAL A 93 -5.23 4.10 -5.33
C VAL A 93 -5.41 5.50 -4.78
N GLY A 94 -6.37 6.24 -5.35
CA GLY A 94 -6.78 7.55 -4.86
C GLY A 94 -7.60 7.40 -3.58
N LEU A 95 -7.24 8.15 -2.57
CA LEU A 95 -7.87 8.19 -1.26
C LEU A 95 -8.34 9.62 -0.95
N SER A 96 -9.25 9.74 0.03
CA SER A 96 -9.69 11.03 0.55
C SER A 96 -8.50 11.91 0.94
N ALA A 97 -8.59 13.20 0.61
CA ALA A 97 -7.60 14.23 0.93
C ALA A 97 -7.24 14.28 2.42
N GLU A 98 -8.20 13.93 3.27
CA GLU A 98 -8.10 14.00 4.72
C GLU A 98 -7.37 12.81 5.33
N THR A 99 -6.93 11.86 4.50
CA THR A 99 -6.23 10.65 4.95
C THR A 99 -4.88 10.99 5.56
N THR A 100 -4.73 10.67 6.85
CA THR A 100 -3.50 10.84 7.62
C THR A 100 -2.69 9.56 7.75
N SER A 101 -3.35 8.40 7.74
CA SER A 101 -2.72 7.08 7.71
C SER A 101 -3.63 6.05 7.06
N VAL A 102 -3.05 4.92 6.67
CA VAL A 102 -3.79 3.79 6.09
C VAL A 102 -3.44 2.52 6.85
N ARG A 103 -4.46 1.76 7.25
CA ARG A 103 -4.31 0.39 7.75
C ARG A 103 -4.54 -0.61 6.65
N VAL A 104 -3.58 -1.49 6.41
CA VAL A 104 -3.66 -2.57 5.43
C VAL A 104 -3.66 -3.95 6.07
N PHE A 105 -4.49 -4.85 5.57
CA PHE A 105 -4.68 -6.20 6.09
C PHE A 105 -5.32 -7.12 5.04
N ALA A 106 -5.54 -8.39 5.40
CA ALA A 106 -6.16 -9.39 4.54
C ALA A 106 -5.43 -9.58 3.19
N PHE A 107 -4.11 -9.76 3.26
CA PHE A 107 -3.30 -10.10 2.09
C PHE A 107 -3.74 -11.45 1.52
N VAL A 108 -3.99 -11.51 0.22
CA VAL A 108 -4.42 -12.72 -0.48
C VAL A 108 -3.87 -12.74 -1.91
N PRO A 109 -3.37 -13.87 -2.42
CA PRO A 109 -3.04 -13.99 -3.83
C PRO A 109 -4.30 -13.84 -4.67
N VAL A 110 -4.21 -13.03 -5.71
CA VAL A 110 -5.24 -12.84 -6.73
C VAL A 110 -4.85 -13.61 -7.99
N LYS A 111 -5.84 -14.23 -8.64
CA LYS A 111 -5.64 -14.92 -9.92
C LYS A 111 -6.02 -13.99 -11.06
N GLY A 112 -5.09 -13.72 -11.97
CA GLY A 112 -5.32 -12.88 -13.16
C GLY A 112 -5.17 -11.39 -12.90
N ASP A 113 -5.48 -10.58 -13.92
CA ASP A 113 -5.63 -9.14 -13.77
C ASP A 113 -6.89 -8.85 -12.96
N CYS A 114 -6.76 -8.05 -11.91
CA CYS A 114 -7.95 -7.54 -11.21
C CYS A 114 -8.69 -6.57 -12.12
N SER A 115 -9.81 -7.05 -12.67
CA SER A 115 -10.81 -6.29 -13.43
C SER A 115 -11.97 -5.88 -12.55
#